data_AF-A0A7S3SNX3-F1
#
_entry.id   AF-A0A7S3SNX3-F1
#
_cell.length_a   1.000
_cell.length_b   1.000
_cell.length_c   1.000
_cell.angle_alpha   90.00
_cell.angle_beta   90.00
_cell.angle_gamma   90.00
#
_symmetry.space_group_name_H-M   'P 1'
#
loop_
_entity.id
_entity.type
_entity.pdbx_description
1 polymer ?
#
loop_
_entity_poly.entity_id
_entity_poly.type
_entity_poly.pdbx_seq_one_letter_code
_entity_poly.pdbx_strand_id
1 'polypeptide(L)'
;GVAFAVRHGGRILLGDDMGLGKTIQAIAICCAFRQDWPVLIVVPNSVRFVWADELERWIPGMGPKGVNVIQSSQDLLGLTVGTASFHIATYGILARASPVRDFLREKSDFGMVIVD
;
A
#
# COMPACT_ATOMS: atom_id res chain seq x y z
N GLY A 1 -4.60 2.10 17.39
CA GLY A 1 -5.15 1.60 16.12
C GLY A 1 -5.12 0.09 15.94
N VAL A 2 -3.96 -0.57 16.01
CA VAL A 2 -3.80 -1.98 15.56
C VAL A 2 -4.79 -2.97 16.19
N ALA A 3 -4.87 -3.03 17.52
CA ALA A 3 -5.81 -3.94 18.21
C ALA A 3 -7.28 -3.65 17.85
N PHE A 4 -7.62 -2.38 17.60
CA PHE A 4 -8.95 -2.00 17.13
C PHE A 4 -9.19 -2.53 15.70
N ALA A 5 -8.22 -2.39 14.80
CA ALA A 5 -8.29 -2.94 13.44
C ALA A 5 -8.51 -4.46 13.43
N VAL A 6 -7.74 -5.21 14.23
CA VAL A 6 -7.86 -6.67 14.31
C VAL A 6 -9.24 -7.10 14.78
N ARG A 7 -9.79 -6.43 15.81
CA ARG A 7 -11.15 -6.70 16.32
C ARG A 7 -12.25 -6.42 15.31
N HIS A 8 -12.00 -5.55 14.33
CA HIS A 8 -12.96 -5.16 13.30
C HIS A 8 -12.64 -5.76 11.92
N GLY A 9 -11.81 -6.81 11.87
CA GLY A 9 -11.49 -7.50 10.61
C GLY A 9 -10.75 -6.63 9.60
N GLY A 10 -9.92 -5.69 10.08
CA GLY A 10 -9.01 -4.87 9.26
C GLY A 10 -9.65 -3.63 8.63
N ARG A 11 -10.99 -3.51 8.62
CA ARG A 11 -11.71 -2.38 8.00
C ARG A 11 -11.93 -1.25 9.00
N ILE A 12 -11.07 -0.24 8.96
CA ILE A 12 -11.11 0.88 9.90
C ILE A 12 -10.72 2.22 9.26
N LEU A 13 -11.04 3.31 9.95
CA LEU A 13 -10.52 4.65 9.70
C LEU A 13 -9.62 5.06 10.88
N LEU A 14 -8.36 5.40 10.61
CA LEU A 14 -7.45 5.97 11.61
C LEU A 14 -7.55 7.50 11.56
N GLY A 15 -8.33 8.07 12.49
CA GLY A 15 -8.59 9.52 12.58
C GLY A 15 -7.70 10.28 13.57
N ASP A 16 -6.58 9.69 13.98
CA ASP A 16 -5.67 10.30 14.97
C ASP A 16 -5.02 11.59 14.44
N ASP A 17 -4.59 12.50 15.33
CA ASP A 17 -3.87 13.73 14.98
C ASP A 17 -2.59 13.46 14.16
N MET A 18 -2.15 14.49 13.42
CA MET A 18 -0.89 14.44 12.68
C MET A 18 0.29 14.17 13.62
N GLY A 19 1.21 13.30 13.21
CA GLY A 19 2.40 12.94 14.02
C GLY A 19 2.23 11.77 14.99
N LEU A 20 1.01 11.25 15.20
CA LEU A 20 0.75 10.11 16.11
C LEU A 20 1.07 8.72 15.50
N GLY A 21 1.87 8.68 14.43
CA GLY A 21 2.35 7.42 13.85
C GLY A 21 1.29 6.59 13.11
N LYS A 22 0.34 7.24 12.42
CA LYS A 22 -0.68 6.52 11.63
C LYS A 22 -0.08 5.58 10.58
N THR A 23 1.01 5.97 9.94
CA THR A 23 1.73 5.15 8.94
C THR A 23 2.23 3.84 9.55
N ILE A 24 2.99 3.90 10.66
CA ILE A 24 3.47 2.68 11.33
C ILE A 24 2.31 1.83 11.88
N GLN A 25 1.23 2.45 12.35
CA GLN A 25 0.03 1.73 12.74
C GLN A 25 -0.60 0.98 11.55
N ALA A 26 -0.72 1.63 10.38
CA ALA A 26 -1.24 1.02 9.17
C ALA A 26 -0.36 -0.14 8.67
N ILE A 27 0.97 0.04 8.69
CA ILE A 27 1.94 -1.02 8.37
C ILE A 27 1.77 -2.22 9.32
N ALA A 28 1.67 -1.97 10.63
CA ALA A 28 1.45 -3.02 11.62
C ALA A 28 0.12 -3.77 11.40
N ILE A 29 -0.93 -3.06 10.96
CA ILE A 29 -2.20 -3.69 10.57
C ILE A 29 -1.99 -4.59 9.35
N CYS A 30 -1.32 -4.14 8.30
CA CYS A 30 -0.98 -4.99 7.15
C CYS A 30 -0.23 -6.26 7.57
N CYS A 31 0.72 -6.16 8.49
CA CYS A 31 1.45 -7.32 9.00
C CYS A 31 0.56 -8.28 9.80
N ALA A 32 -0.45 -7.79 10.51
CA ALA A 32 -1.42 -8.63 11.22
C ALA A 32 -2.34 -9.42 10.26
N PHE A 33 -2.50 -8.95 9.02
CA PHE A 33 -3.29 -9.58 7.96
C PHE A 33 -2.41 -10.07 6.81
N ARG A 34 -1.25 -10.65 7.12
CA ARG A 34 -0.24 -11.06 6.11
C ARG A 34 -0.78 -12.05 5.07
N GLN A 35 -1.75 -12.87 5.44
CA GLN A 35 -2.41 -13.80 4.53
C GLN A 35 -3.23 -13.11 3.41
N ASP A 36 -3.58 -11.84 3.59
CA ASP A 36 -4.39 -11.05 2.67
C ASP A 36 -3.53 -10.18 1.73
N TRP A 37 -2.23 -10.39 1.69
CA TRP A 37 -1.34 -9.70 0.75
C TRP A 37 -1.54 -10.27 -0.67
N PRO A 38 -1.38 -9.46 -1.74
CA PRO A 38 -0.69 -8.17 -1.81
C PRO A 38 -1.50 -6.96 -1.36
N VAL A 39 -0.79 -5.90 -0.97
CA VAL A 39 -1.35 -4.63 -0.45
C VAL A 39 -1.21 -3.52 -1.48
N LEU A 40 -2.29 -2.81 -1.77
CA LEU A 40 -2.29 -1.55 -2.52
C LEU A 40 -2.35 -0.35 -1.56
N ILE A 41 -1.42 0.58 -1.68
CA ILE A 41 -1.39 1.82 -0.90
C ILE A 41 -1.60 2.99 -1.86
N VAL A 42 -2.60 3.82 -1.60
CA VAL A 42 -2.91 5.01 -2.39
C VAL A 42 -2.63 6.25 -1.56
N VAL A 43 -1.72 7.09 -2.05
CA VAL A 43 -1.16 8.24 -1.29
C VAL A 43 -1.00 9.51 -2.14
N PRO A 44 -0.81 10.70 -1.54
CA PRO A 44 -0.32 11.86 -2.25
C PRO A 44 1.05 11.61 -2.85
N ASN A 45 1.35 12.29 -3.96
CA ASN A 45 2.63 12.18 -4.64
C ASN A 45 3.83 12.53 -3.74
N SER A 46 3.66 13.43 -2.78
CA SER A 46 4.70 13.90 -1.87
C SER A 46 5.18 12.85 -0.87
N VAL A 47 4.36 11.85 -0.53
CA VAL A 47 4.68 10.87 0.53
C VAL A 47 4.87 9.44 0.02
N ARG A 48 4.80 9.20 -1.29
CA ARG A 48 4.94 7.85 -1.87
C ARG A 48 6.26 7.16 -1.54
N PHE A 49 7.37 7.92 -1.53
CA PHE A 49 8.69 7.37 -1.19
C PHE A 49 8.87 7.26 0.32
N VAL A 50 8.28 8.18 1.09
CA VAL A 50 8.23 8.05 2.56
C VAL A 50 7.55 6.75 2.96
N TRP A 51 6.43 6.40 2.32
CA TRP A 51 5.76 5.12 2.54
C TRP A 51 6.64 3.91 2.16
N ALA A 52 7.38 3.99 1.05
CA ALA A 52 8.30 2.92 0.65
C ALA A 52 9.42 2.73 1.68
N ASP A 53 10.04 3.82 2.14
CA ASP A 53 11.10 3.81 3.15
C ASP A 53 10.59 3.28 4.49
N GLU A 54 9.39 3.68 4.91
CA GLU A 54 8.78 3.20 6.16
C GLU A 54 8.44 1.70 6.09
N LEU A 55 8.01 1.18 4.93
CA LEU A 55 7.79 -0.26 4.74
C LEU A 55 9.09 -1.06 4.85
N GLU A 56 10.16 -0.62 4.18
CA GLU A 56 11.48 -1.24 4.27
C GLU A 56 12.05 -1.18 5.69
N ARG A 57 11.84 -0.05 6.37
CA ARG A 57 12.31 0.17 7.74
C ARG A 57 11.60 -0.71 8.77
N TRP A 58 10.27 -0.84 8.68
CA TRP A 58 9.47 -1.47 9.73
C TRP A 58 9.14 -2.94 9.49
N ILE A 59 9.29 -3.45 8.27
CA ILE A 59 9.03 -4.86 7.96
C ILE A 59 10.36 -5.60 7.77
N PRO A 60 10.79 -6.43 8.74
CA PRO A 60 12.02 -7.19 8.61
C PRO A 60 12.03 -8.10 7.38
N GLY A 61 13.13 -8.08 6.63
CA GLY A 61 13.27 -8.86 5.39
C GLY A 61 12.53 -8.25 4.19
N MET A 62 11.86 -7.11 4.34
CA MET A 62 11.39 -6.31 3.22
C MET A 62 12.60 -5.66 2.54
N GLY A 63 13.00 -6.19 1.40
CA GLY A 63 14.01 -5.56 0.55
C GLY A 63 13.38 -4.63 -0.49
N PRO A 64 14.20 -3.94 -1.31
CA PRO A 64 13.73 -3.01 -2.35
C PRO A 64 12.76 -3.63 -3.36
N LYS A 65 12.84 -4.96 -3.57
CA LYS A 65 11.94 -5.69 -4.48
C LYS A 65 10.57 -5.99 -3.87
N GLY A 66 10.42 -5.85 -2.55
CA GLY A 66 9.18 -6.08 -1.82
C GLY A 66 8.17 -4.94 -1.96
N VAL A 67 8.61 -3.77 -2.42
CA VAL A 67 7.79 -2.57 -2.62
C VAL A 67 7.88 -2.14 -4.08
N ASN A 68 6.74 -1.99 -4.74
CA ASN A 68 6.64 -1.44 -6.09
C ASN A 68 6.00 -0.04 -6.04
N VAL A 69 6.76 1.00 -6.38
CA VAL A 69 6.21 2.36 -6.52
C VAL A 69 5.78 2.56 -7.96
N ILE A 70 4.48 2.64 -8.19
CA ILE A 70 3.91 2.76 -9.54
C ILE A 70 4.04 4.20 -10.01
N GLN A 71 4.74 4.42 -11.12
CA GLN A 71 4.92 5.74 -11.74
C GLN A 71 4.41 5.75 -13.17
N SER A 72 4.51 4.63 -13.87
CA SER A 72 4.22 4.48 -15.29
C SER A 72 3.70 3.08 -15.62
N SER A 73 3.33 2.86 -16.88
CA SER A 73 2.90 1.55 -17.37
C SER A 73 4.01 0.49 -17.32
N GLN A 74 5.28 0.87 -17.22
CA GLN A 74 6.40 -0.08 -17.11
C GLN A 74 6.41 -0.78 -15.74
N ASP A 75 5.89 -0.11 -14.71
CA ASP A 75 5.85 -0.61 -13.32
C ASP A 75 4.73 -1.64 -13.10
N LEU A 76 3.88 -1.86 -14.11
CA LEU A 76 2.83 -2.88 -14.10
C LEU A 76 3.41 -4.30 -14.06
N LEU A 77 4.65 -4.48 -14.54
CA LEU A 77 5.34 -5.77 -14.43
C LEU A 77 5.47 -6.22 -12.97
N GLY A 78 5.74 -5.29 -12.05
CA GLY A 78 5.82 -5.59 -10.62
C GLY A 78 4.50 -6.08 -10.01
N LEU A 79 3.36 -5.81 -10.66
CA LEU A 79 2.03 -6.26 -10.25
C LEU A 79 1.71 -7.67 -10.77
N THR A 80 2.25 -8.05 -11.92
CA THR A 80 1.92 -9.32 -12.59
C THR A 80 2.81 -10.47 -12.16
N VAL A 81 4.08 -10.19 -11.83
CA VAL A 81 5.07 -11.24 -11.51
C VAL A 81 4.98 -11.68 -10.04
N GLY A 82 4.14 -11.02 -9.22
CA GLY A 82 3.98 -11.34 -7.79
C GLY A 82 5.25 -11.12 -6.96
N THR A 83 6.16 -10.28 -7.45
CA THR A 83 7.48 -10.05 -6.84
C THR A 83 7.43 -9.10 -5.66
N ALA A 84 6.54 -8.11 -5.72
CA ALA A 84 6.36 -7.13 -4.65
C ALA A 84 5.11 -7.49 -3.84
N SER A 85 5.20 -7.28 -2.53
CA SER A 85 4.07 -7.48 -1.61
C SER A 85 3.27 -6.20 -1.39
N PHE A 86 3.92 -5.04 -1.57
CA PHE A 86 3.31 -3.74 -1.45
C PHE A 86 3.41 -3.00 -2.78
N HIS A 87 2.33 -2.32 -3.14
CA HIS A 87 2.24 -1.54 -4.35
C HIS A 87 1.74 -0.15 -3.99
N ILE A 88 2.51 0.88 -4.32
CA ILE A 88 2.20 2.26 -3.96
C ILE A 88 1.78 3.00 -5.22
N ALA A 89 0.53 3.47 -5.24
CA ALA A 89 -0.04 4.31 -6.28
C ALA A 89 -0.29 5.72 -5.74
N THR A 90 -0.26 6.71 -6.64
CA THR A 90 -0.63 8.07 -6.29
C THR A 90 -2.04 8.40 -6.77
N TYR A 91 -2.71 9.33 -6.09
CA TYR A 91 -4.01 9.84 -6.54
C TYR A 91 -3.99 10.31 -8.01
N GLY A 92 -2.90 10.92 -8.46
CA GLY A 92 -2.76 11.41 -9.83
C GLY A 92 -2.83 10.29 -10.88
N ILE A 93 -2.27 9.11 -10.57
CA ILE A 93 -2.31 7.94 -11.45
C ILE A 93 -3.73 7.40 -11.55
N LEU A 94 -4.47 7.37 -10.44
CA LEU A 94 -5.84 6.86 -10.40
C LEU A 94 -6.85 7.86 -11.00
N ALA A 95 -6.58 9.16 -10.91
CA ALA A 95 -7.46 10.21 -11.42
C ALA A 95 -7.41 10.34 -12.94
N ARG A 96 -6.23 10.17 -13.55
CA ARG A 96 -6.04 10.32 -14.99
C ARG A 96 -6.36 9.01 -15.71
N ALA A 97 -7.02 9.13 -16.87
CA ALA A 97 -7.14 7.98 -17.78
C ALA A 97 -5.73 7.55 -18.19
N SER A 98 -5.33 6.37 -17.77
CA SER A 98 -4.03 5.79 -18.02
C SER A 98 -4.16 4.27 -18.07
N PRO A 99 -3.31 3.59 -18.86
CA PRO A 99 -3.28 2.13 -18.86
C PRO A 99 -3.07 1.55 -17.44
N VAL A 100 -2.35 2.28 -16.58
CA VAL A 100 -2.12 1.91 -15.19
C VAL A 100 -3.41 1.90 -14.38
N ARG A 101 -4.22 2.97 -14.49
CA ARG A 101 -5.51 3.04 -13.80
C ARG A 101 -6.43 1.91 -14.24
N ASP A 102 -6.52 1.69 -15.55
CA ASP A 102 -7.43 0.70 -16.10
C ASP A 102 -6.99 -0.71 -15.67
N PHE A 103 -5.68 -0.98 -15.70
CA PHE A 103 -5.12 -2.21 -15.15
C PHE A 103 -5.40 -2.39 -13.65
N LEU A 104 -5.21 -1.34 -12.82
CA LEU A 104 -5.49 -1.41 -11.38
C LEU A 104 -6.99 -1.60 -11.08
N ARG A 105 -7.88 -1.16 -11.98
CA ARG A 105 -9.32 -1.40 -11.86
C ARG A 105 -9.72 -2.82 -12.22
N GLU A 106 -9.07 -3.40 -13.23
CA GLU A 106 -9.30 -4.78 -13.67
C GLU A 106 -8.67 -5.79 -12.71
N LYS A 107 -7.52 -5.45 -12.14
CA LYS A 107 -6.80 -6.26 -11.17
C LYS A 107 -7.47 -6.22 -9.80
N SER A 108 -8.06 -7.35 -9.41
CA SER A 108 -8.87 -7.51 -8.19
C SER A 108 -8.22 -8.40 -7.11
N ASP A 109 -6.95 -8.75 -7.28
CA ASP A 109 -6.23 -9.68 -6.39
C ASP A 109 -5.57 -9.01 -5.17
N PHE A 110 -5.71 -7.68 -4.99
CA PHE A 110 -5.28 -7.04 -3.74
C PHE A 110 -6.23 -7.43 -2.61
N GLY A 111 -5.73 -8.19 -1.63
CA GLY A 111 -6.52 -8.52 -0.44
C GLY A 111 -6.58 -7.37 0.58
N MET A 112 -5.70 -6.36 0.44
CA MET A 112 -5.72 -5.15 1.28
C MET A 112 -5.53 -3.87 0.47
N VAL A 113 -6.24 -2.81 0.89
CA VAL A 113 -6.09 -1.46 0.34
C VAL A 113 -5.97 -0.45 1.47
N ILE A 114 -4.95 0.40 1.42
CA ILE A 114 -4.79 1.58 2.27
C ILE A 114 -4.99 2.82 1.41
N VAL A 115 -5.72 3.79 1.95
CA VAL A 115 -5.85 5.13 1.37
C VAL A 115 -5.45 6.13 2.45
N ASP A 116 -4.42 6.93 2.17
CA ASP A 116 -3.87 7.98 3.04
C ASP A 116 -3.88 9.30 2.29
#